data_AF-B8PTB6-F1
#
_entry.id   AF-B8PTB6-F1
#
_cell.length_a   1.000
_cell.length_b   1.000
_cell.length_c   1.000
_cell.angle_alpha   90.00
_cell.angle_beta   90.00
_cell.angle_gamma   90.00
#
_symmetry.space_group_name_H-M   'P 1'
#
loop_
_entity.id
_entity.type
_entity.pdbx_description
1 polymer ?
#
loop_
_entity_poly.entity_id
_entity_poly.type
_entity_poly.pdbx_seq_one_letter_code
_entity_poly.pdbx_strand_id
1 'polypeptide(L)'
;MAKDMREPIESGCPDPWQYMHPTMRKNFGQRKYHDHPRPGVLRHVAYSGDEIWTVRAGTQRILDVFTLRKLCDIGDEFADGYVHFTLRSNIEYMVTEESRVDPLINALEEAGFIVGGTQNSVAMISHTQGWLHCDIPGTDASGVVKSMMDELIDEFRNANMPNRVHLTTSCCQINCGGQGDIAINIQHTKPPKINHDLVANVCERPSVVARCPVAAIRPAMVNGKPSLEVDERKCIC
;
A
#
# COMPACT_ATOMS: atom_id res chain seq x y z
N MET A 1 4.11 -36.34 -22.32
CA MET A 1 3.48 -36.57 -21.00
C MET A 1 3.13 -35.21 -20.43
N ALA A 2 1.87 -34.96 -20.12
CA ALA A 2 1.51 -33.76 -19.38
C ALA A 2 2.25 -33.80 -18.04
N LYS A 3 2.96 -32.72 -17.68
CA LYS A 3 3.56 -32.61 -16.34
C LYS A 3 2.43 -32.78 -15.34
N ASP A 4 2.59 -33.66 -14.35
CA ASP A 4 1.69 -33.72 -13.20
C ASP A 4 1.50 -32.29 -12.67
N MET A 5 0.28 -31.79 -12.77
CA MET A 5 -0.05 -30.47 -12.27
C MET A 5 0.02 -30.54 -10.75
N ARG A 6 0.83 -29.68 -10.12
CA ARG A 6 0.87 -29.59 -8.66
C ARG A 6 -0.52 -29.21 -8.15
N GLU A 7 -1.04 -29.98 -7.21
CA GLU A 7 -2.27 -29.64 -6.52
C GLU A 7 -2.05 -28.43 -5.58
N PRO A 8 -3.04 -27.52 -5.46
CA PRO A 8 -2.97 -26.44 -4.49
C PRO A 8 -2.86 -26.98 -3.06
N ILE A 9 -1.99 -26.37 -2.26
CA ILE A 9 -1.93 -26.62 -0.82
C ILE A 9 -2.77 -25.55 -0.13
N GLU A 10 -3.94 -25.92 0.37
CA GLU A 10 -4.89 -25.03 1.07
C GLU A 10 -4.46 -24.72 2.51
N SER A 11 -3.21 -24.29 2.72
CA SER A 11 -2.66 -24.03 4.07
C SER A 11 -3.01 -22.65 4.62
N GLY A 12 -3.54 -21.74 3.79
CA GLY A 12 -3.86 -20.36 4.19
C GLY A 12 -2.63 -19.54 4.63
N CYS A 13 -2.91 -18.42 5.31
CA CYS A 13 -1.87 -17.61 5.95
C CYS A 13 -1.44 -18.24 7.29
N PRO A 14 -0.16 -18.17 7.67
CA PRO A 14 0.27 -18.59 9.00
C PRO A 14 -0.44 -17.78 10.10
N ASP A 15 -0.65 -18.40 11.26
CA ASP A 15 -1.19 -17.71 12.44
C ASP A 15 -0.27 -16.55 12.85
N PRO A 16 -0.77 -15.29 12.89
CA PRO A 16 0.05 -14.14 13.26
C PRO A 16 0.57 -14.18 14.70
N TRP A 17 -0.03 -15.00 15.58
CA TRP A 17 0.39 -15.10 16.98
C TRP A 17 1.87 -15.47 17.11
N GLN A 18 2.39 -16.33 16.23
CA GLN A 18 3.79 -16.75 16.27
C GLN A 18 4.79 -15.62 15.98
N TYR A 19 4.37 -14.60 15.21
CA TYR A 19 5.20 -13.45 14.81
C TYR A 19 4.96 -12.21 15.68
N MET A 20 4.10 -12.30 16.68
CA MET A 20 3.82 -11.20 17.58
C MET A 20 4.88 -11.13 18.69
N HIS A 21 5.39 -9.92 18.95
CA HIS A 21 6.36 -9.67 20.01
C HIS A 21 5.87 -10.28 21.36
N PRO A 22 6.73 -10.99 22.13
CA PRO A 22 6.32 -11.70 23.35
C PRO A 22 5.55 -10.84 24.35
N THR A 23 6.00 -9.60 24.59
CA THR A 23 5.31 -8.63 25.45
C THR A 23 3.91 -8.27 24.95
N MET A 24 3.70 -8.19 23.64
CA MET A 24 2.37 -7.94 23.08
C MET A 24 1.46 -9.15 23.27
N ARG A 25 1.97 -10.38 23.08
CA ARG A 25 1.20 -11.62 23.34
C ARG A 25 0.79 -11.74 24.79
N LYS A 26 1.73 -11.51 25.72
CA LYS A 26 1.49 -11.52 27.17
C LYS A 26 0.36 -10.56 27.57
N ASN A 27 0.29 -9.41 26.91
CA ASN A 27 -0.65 -8.34 27.24
C ASN A 27 -1.77 -8.17 26.18
N PHE A 28 -2.05 -9.21 25.41
CA PHE A 28 -3.05 -9.13 24.34
C PHE A 28 -4.44 -8.85 24.92
N GLY A 29 -5.11 -7.82 24.41
CA GLY A 29 -6.40 -7.36 24.95
C GLY A 29 -6.33 -6.67 26.32
N GLN A 30 -5.14 -6.47 26.89
CA GLN A 30 -4.93 -5.92 28.25
C GLN A 30 -4.16 -4.59 28.23
N ARG A 31 -4.37 -3.78 27.17
CA ARG A 31 -3.76 -2.43 27.06
C ARG A 31 -4.53 -1.45 27.93
N LYS A 32 -3.82 -0.70 28.77
CA LYS A 32 -4.39 0.35 29.63
C LYS A 32 -4.52 1.67 28.87
N TYR A 33 -3.46 2.11 28.20
CA TYR A 33 -3.45 3.30 27.37
C TYR A 33 -2.31 3.27 26.35
N HIS A 34 -2.31 4.25 25.45
CA HIS A 34 -1.17 4.58 24.61
C HIS A 34 -0.98 6.09 24.58
N ASP A 35 0.25 6.52 24.31
CA ASP A 35 0.59 7.91 24.01
C ASP A 35 1.65 7.98 22.91
N HIS A 36 1.98 9.21 22.52
CA HIS A 36 2.92 9.51 21.44
C HIS A 36 4.02 10.44 21.94
N PRO A 37 5.13 9.90 22.48
CA PRO A 37 6.21 10.71 23.07
C PRO A 37 6.83 11.72 22.09
N ARG A 38 6.91 11.35 20.81
CA ARG A 38 7.36 12.22 19.70
C ARG A 38 6.86 11.68 18.36
N PRO A 39 6.95 12.44 17.25
CA PRO A 39 6.65 11.91 15.93
C PRO A 39 7.44 10.62 15.62
N GLY A 40 6.77 9.63 15.05
CA GLY A 40 7.32 8.32 14.74
C GLY A 40 7.43 7.35 15.93
N VAL A 41 7.15 7.78 17.16
CA VAL A 41 7.22 6.93 18.36
C VAL A 41 5.86 6.82 19.04
N LEU A 42 5.46 5.59 19.36
CA LEU A 42 4.30 5.30 20.19
C LEU A 42 4.74 4.52 21.42
N ARG A 43 4.05 4.75 22.54
CA ARG A 43 4.21 3.92 23.74
C ARG A 43 2.85 3.33 24.10
N HIS A 44 2.82 2.03 24.34
CA HIS A 44 1.65 1.34 24.88
C HIS A 44 1.97 0.80 26.26
N VAL A 45 1.07 1.04 27.21
CA VAL A 45 1.20 0.56 28.59
C VAL A 45 0.06 -0.41 28.89
N ALA A 46 0.40 -1.60 29.37
CA ALA A 46 -0.56 -2.63 29.75
C ALA A 46 -1.05 -2.45 31.20
N TYR A 47 -2.15 -3.11 31.56
CA TYR A 47 -2.62 -3.14 32.96
C TYR A 47 -1.64 -3.84 33.92
N SER A 48 -0.77 -4.71 33.39
CA SER A 48 0.33 -5.34 34.12
C SER A 48 1.44 -4.35 34.51
N GLY A 49 1.48 -3.17 33.89
CA GLY A 49 2.59 -2.22 33.98
C GLY A 49 3.67 -2.43 32.91
N ASP A 50 3.60 -3.49 32.10
CA ASP A 50 4.52 -3.69 30.98
C ASP A 50 4.34 -2.54 29.96
N GLU A 51 5.46 -1.99 29.50
CA GLU A 51 5.51 -1.02 28.42
C GLU A 51 6.05 -1.65 27.14
N ILE A 52 5.58 -1.15 26.00
CA ILE A 52 6.15 -1.46 24.69
C ILE A 52 6.19 -0.20 23.84
N TRP A 53 7.36 0.06 23.29
CA TRP A 53 7.67 1.23 22.49
C TRP A 53 7.71 0.81 21.04
N THR A 54 6.98 1.54 20.20
CA THR A 54 6.90 1.30 18.76
C THR A 54 7.56 2.43 18.01
N VAL A 55 8.53 2.10 17.15
CA VAL A 55 9.16 3.04 16.22
C VAL A 55 8.64 2.77 14.82
N ARG A 56 8.00 3.77 14.22
CA ARG A 56 7.42 3.73 12.88
C ARG A 56 8.34 4.44 11.89
N ALA A 57 8.68 3.77 10.80
CA ALA A 57 9.42 4.35 9.68
C ALA A 57 8.69 4.18 8.34
N GLY A 58 8.84 5.18 7.48
CA GLY A 58 8.36 5.17 6.11
C GLY A 58 9.12 4.16 5.25
N THR A 59 8.40 3.47 4.37
CA THR A 59 9.02 2.65 3.31
C THR A 59 8.40 2.98 1.97
N GLN A 60 9.09 2.67 0.89
CA GLN A 60 8.63 2.89 -0.48
C GLN A 60 7.52 1.93 -0.95
N ARG A 61 6.98 1.07 -0.07
CA ARG A 61 6.04 -0.04 -0.36
C ARG A 61 6.62 -1.14 -1.25
N ILE A 62 7.14 -0.78 -2.43
CA ILE A 62 7.79 -1.70 -3.36
C ILE A 62 9.24 -1.87 -2.92
N LEU A 63 9.50 -2.95 -2.19
CA LEU A 63 10.79 -3.26 -1.60
C LEU A 63 11.44 -4.41 -2.36
N ASP A 64 12.71 -4.26 -2.71
CA ASP A 64 13.51 -5.39 -3.16
C ASP A 64 13.93 -6.27 -1.95
N VAL A 65 14.44 -7.46 -2.26
CA VAL A 65 14.81 -8.46 -1.24
C VAL A 65 16.00 -8.01 -0.37
N PHE A 66 16.91 -7.18 -0.89
CA PHE A 66 18.04 -6.66 -0.12
C PHE A 66 17.59 -5.60 0.86
N THR A 67 16.68 -4.70 0.45
CA THR A 67 16.05 -3.73 1.35
C THR A 67 15.28 -4.44 2.47
N LEU A 68 14.52 -5.49 2.14
CA LEU A 68 13.83 -6.31 3.14
C LEU A 68 14.79 -6.98 4.13
N ARG A 69 15.88 -7.59 3.64
CA ARG A 69 16.91 -8.18 4.51
C ARG A 69 17.56 -7.14 5.41
N LYS A 70 17.86 -5.95 4.90
CA LYS A 70 18.42 -4.85 5.70
C LYS A 70 17.47 -4.42 6.81
N LEU A 71 16.16 -4.36 6.54
CA LEU A 71 15.15 -4.10 7.57
C LEU A 71 15.10 -5.22 8.62
N CYS A 72 15.19 -6.49 8.20
CA CYS A 72 15.32 -7.61 9.14
C CYS A 72 16.58 -7.51 10.01
N ASP A 73 17.74 -7.20 9.42
CA ASP A 73 19.01 -7.04 10.17
C ASP A 73 18.88 -5.95 11.25
N ILE A 74 18.24 -4.81 10.92
CA ILE A 74 17.94 -3.75 11.90
C ILE A 74 17.01 -4.28 12.99
N GLY A 75 15.98 -5.05 12.62
CA GLY A 75 15.05 -5.65 13.57
C GLY A 75 15.74 -6.61 14.55
N ASP A 76 16.63 -7.46 14.06
CA ASP A 76 17.37 -8.42 14.88
C ASP A 76 18.34 -7.73 15.84
N GLU A 77 19.06 -6.69 15.37
CA GLU A 77 20.07 -6.00 16.17
C GLU A 77 19.44 -5.00 17.16
N PHE A 78 18.42 -4.24 16.73
CA PHE A 78 17.91 -3.10 17.48
C PHE A 78 16.48 -3.28 18.02
N ALA A 79 15.70 -4.27 17.57
CA ALA A 79 14.27 -4.38 17.87
C ALA A 79 13.73 -5.81 18.11
N ASP A 80 14.46 -6.58 18.92
CA ASP A 80 14.03 -7.90 19.44
C ASP A 80 13.68 -8.95 18.37
N GLY A 81 14.03 -8.73 17.10
CA GLY A 81 13.73 -9.62 15.98
C GLY A 81 12.26 -9.63 15.56
N TYR A 82 11.46 -8.63 15.97
CA TYR A 82 10.04 -8.54 15.62
C TYR A 82 9.72 -7.24 14.88
N VAL A 83 8.93 -7.37 13.81
CA VAL A 83 8.51 -6.24 13.00
C VAL A 83 7.15 -6.53 12.37
N HIS A 84 6.38 -5.48 12.07
CA HIS A 84 5.23 -5.62 11.21
C HIS A 84 5.06 -4.40 10.29
N PHE A 85 4.25 -4.56 9.25
CA PHE A 85 3.87 -3.44 8.38
C PHE A 85 2.48 -2.95 8.74
N THR A 86 2.31 -1.63 8.75
CA THR A 86 1.01 -0.99 8.89
C THR A 86 0.19 -1.12 7.61
N LEU A 87 -1.11 -0.86 7.68
CA LEU A 87 -2.01 -0.80 6.51
C LEU A 87 -1.57 0.19 5.42
N ARG A 88 -0.67 1.12 5.74
CA ARG A 88 -0.12 2.12 4.80
C ARG A 88 1.33 1.88 4.46
N SER A 89 1.79 0.63 4.60
CA SER A 89 3.13 0.16 4.21
C SER A 89 4.30 0.81 4.97
N ASN A 90 4.04 1.56 6.05
CA ASN A 90 5.09 1.87 7.01
C ASN A 90 5.50 0.61 7.75
N ILE A 91 6.77 0.53 8.12
CA ILE A 91 7.29 -0.53 8.98
C ILE A 91 7.27 -0.06 10.43
N GLU A 92 6.96 -0.98 11.34
CA GLU A 92 6.95 -0.75 12.78
C GLU A 92 7.74 -1.81 13.52
N TYR A 93 8.69 -1.34 14.31
CA TYR A 93 9.51 -2.12 15.22
C TYR A 93 9.05 -1.91 16.65
N MET A 94 9.29 -2.89 17.51
CA MET A 94 8.88 -2.84 18.91
C MET A 94 10.04 -3.17 19.83
N VAL A 95 10.21 -2.39 20.91
CA VAL A 95 11.18 -2.63 21.97
C VAL A 95 10.53 -2.49 23.35
N THR A 96 11.01 -3.25 24.33
CA THR A 96 10.49 -3.18 25.71
C THR A 96 11.14 -2.13 26.59
N GLU A 97 12.24 -1.53 26.14
CA GLU A 97 13.03 -0.55 26.88
C GLU A 97 13.09 0.78 26.14
N GLU A 98 12.78 1.87 26.84
CA GLU A 98 12.85 3.24 26.29
C GLU A 98 14.24 3.60 25.76
N SER A 99 15.29 3.13 26.45
CA SER A 99 16.70 3.34 26.08
C SER A 99 17.08 2.81 24.70
N ARG A 100 16.30 1.87 24.14
CA ARG A 100 16.53 1.30 22.80
C ARG A 100 15.85 2.07 21.68
N VAL A 101 14.97 3.03 21.99
CA VAL A 101 14.24 3.80 20.99
C VAL A 101 15.20 4.66 20.16
N ASP A 102 16.10 5.41 20.79
CA ASP A 102 17.05 6.28 20.06
C ASP A 102 18.04 5.47 19.19
N PRO A 103 18.71 4.40 19.68
CA PRO A 103 19.54 3.54 18.83
C PRO A 103 18.81 3.00 17.60
N LEU A 104 17.57 2.56 17.76
CA LEU A 104 16.75 2.05 16.66
C LEU A 104 16.40 3.13 15.63
N ILE A 105 16.04 4.34 16.08
CA ILE A 105 15.80 5.47 15.17
C ILE A 105 17.07 5.79 14.38
N ASN A 106 18.21 5.88 15.05
CA ASN A 106 19.48 6.18 14.39
C ASN A 106 19.82 5.13 13.33
N ALA A 107 19.67 3.84 13.65
CA ALA A 107 19.91 2.75 12.70
C ALA A 107 18.99 2.81 11.47
N LEU A 108 17.73 3.20 11.66
CA LEU A 108 16.78 3.40 10.56
C LEU A 108 17.15 4.60 9.69
N GLU A 109 17.47 5.74 10.30
CA GLU A 109 17.81 6.97 9.58
C GLU A 109 19.15 6.86 8.85
N GLU A 110 20.16 6.22 9.44
CA GLU A 110 21.44 5.90 8.77
C GLU A 110 21.25 4.98 7.57
N ALA A 111 20.27 4.07 7.63
CA ALA A 111 19.90 3.21 6.51
C ALA A 111 18.98 3.92 5.48
N GLY A 112 18.62 5.19 5.70
CA GLY A 112 17.81 6.00 4.79
C GLY A 112 16.30 5.88 4.99
N PHE A 113 15.83 5.22 6.05
CA PHE A 113 14.42 5.16 6.41
C PHE A 113 14.04 6.31 7.34
N ILE A 114 12.93 6.98 7.03
CA ILE A 114 12.53 8.19 7.75
C ILE A 114 11.52 7.82 8.83
N VAL A 115 11.81 8.19 10.08
CA VAL A 115 10.92 7.96 11.22
C VAL A 115 9.85 9.05 11.27
N GLY A 116 8.58 8.64 11.44
CA GLY A 116 7.46 9.59 11.38
C GLY A 116 6.10 8.95 11.09
N GLY A 117 5.17 9.75 10.54
CA GLY A 117 3.86 9.28 10.08
C GLY A 117 2.90 8.87 11.21
N THR A 118 3.08 9.43 12.41
CA THR A 118 2.21 9.26 13.59
C THR A 118 1.55 10.59 13.98
N GLN A 119 0.59 10.58 14.90
CA GLN A 119 -0.09 11.80 15.37
C GLN A 119 -0.71 12.60 14.22
N ASN A 120 -0.77 13.93 14.33
CA ASN A 120 -1.30 14.83 13.31
C ASN A 120 -0.24 15.14 12.23
N SER A 121 0.14 14.10 11.49
CA SER A 121 1.06 14.17 10.34
C SER A 121 0.32 13.90 9.03
N VAL A 122 1.04 14.09 7.93
CA VAL A 122 0.72 13.39 6.68
C VAL A 122 1.23 11.95 6.80
N ALA A 123 0.33 10.98 6.77
CA ALA A 123 0.71 9.58 6.74
C ALA A 123 1.25 9.19 5.36
N MET A 124 2.03 8.10 5.30
CA MET A 124 2.53 7.53 4.04
C MET A 124 1.42 7.39 2.99
N ILE A 125 1.70 7.76 1.74
CA ILE A 125 0.73 7.77 0.65
C ILE A 125 0.49 6.33 0.15
N SER A 126 -0.75 5.86 0.30
CA SER A 126 -1.17 4.57 -0.24
C SER A 126 -1.25 4.67 -1.76
N HIS A 127 -0.63 3.71 -2.46
CA HIS A 127 -0.56 3.72 -3.91
C HIS A 127 -0.54 2.31 -4.50
N THR A 128 -0.64 2.26 -5.82
CA THR A 128 -0.90 1.05 -6.60
C THR A 128 0.31 0.66 -7.44
N GLN A 129 0.11 -0.11 -8.50
CA GLN A 129 1.20 -0.63 -9.33
C GLN A 129 1.74 0.39 -10.34
N GLY A 130 0.87 1.22 -10.94
CA GLY A 130 1.28 2.13 -12.01
C GLY A 130 1.93 1.41 -13.19
N TRP A 131 2.89 2.08 -13.83
CA TRP A 131 3.63 1.55 -14.98
C TRP A 131 4.56 0.39 -14.64
N LEU A 132 4.83 0.14 -13.36
CA LEU A 132 5.70 -0.94 -12.94
C LEU A 132 5.13 -2.32 -13.25
N HIS A 133 3.80 -2.48 -13.16
CA HIS A 133 3.19 -3.82 -13.27
C HIS A 133 1.76 -3.86 -13.82
N CYS A 134 1.02 -2.74 -13.84
CA CYS A 134 -0.35 -2.75 -14.37
C CYS A 134 -0.34 -2.62 -15.90
N ASP A 135 -1.29 -3.28 -16.57
CA ASP A 135 -1.52 -3.21 -18.01
C ASP A 135 -2.52 -2.11 -18.43
N ILE A 136 -3.27 -1.57 -17.48
CA ILE A 136 -4.23 -0.46 -17.68
C ILE A 136 -3.94 0.84 -16.86
N PRO A 137 -2.68 1.26 -16.63
CA PRO A 137 -2.39 2.48 -15.90
C PRO A 137 -2.60 3.73 -16.76
N GLY A 138 -3.25 4.75 -16.21
CA GLY A 138 -3.27 6.11 -16.75
C GLY A 138 -2.05 6.95 -16.35
N THR A 139 -1.31 6.54 -15.32
CA THR A 139 -0.06 7.18 -14.85
C THR A 139 0.82 6.18 -14.09
N ASP A 140 2.04 6.58 -13.76
CA ASP A 140 2.87 5.88 -12.77
C ASP A 140 2.36 6.07 -11.34
N ALA A 141 2.58 5.07 -10.49
CA ALA A 141 2.24 5.13 -9.07
C ALA A 141 3.46 5.55 -8.22
N SER A 142 4.57 4.82 -8.36
CA SER A 142 5.74 4.99 -7.49
C SER A 142 6.43 6.33 -7.70
N GLY A 143 6.65 6.76 -8.95
CA GLY A 143 7.27 8.04 -9.27
C GLY A 143 6.43 9.23 -8.78
N VAL A 144 5.10 9.15 -8.92
CA VAL A 144 4.18 10.19 -8.42
C VAL A 144 4.26 10.27 -6.89
N VAL A 145 4.18 9.13 -6.19
CA VAL A 145 4.29 9.12 -4.72
C VAL A 145 5.65 9.62 -4.26
N LYS A 146 6.74 9.23 -4.93
CA LYS A 146 8.08 9.73 -4.60
C LYS A 146 8.12 11.26 -4.70
N SER A 147 7.68 11.84 -5.82
CA SER A 147 7.65 13.30 -6.00
C SER A 147 6.78 14.00 -4.97
N MET A 148 5.62 13.44 -4.62
CA MET A 148 4.74 14.03 -3.60
C MET A 148 5.34 13.92 -2.20
N MET A 149 5.93 12.77 -1.85
CA MET A 149 6.54 12.57 -0.54
C MET A 149 7.79 13.43 -0.36
N ASP A 150 8.52 13.78 -1.43
CA ASP A 150 9.65 14.71 -1.36
C ASP A 150 9.20 16.12 -0.94
N GLU A 151 8.05 16.59 -1.44
CA GLU A 151 7.46 17.87 -1.04
C GLU A 151 6.78 17.81 0.34
N LEU A 152 6.23 16.65 0.72
CA LEU A 152 5.47 16.47 1.95
C LEU A 152 6.31 15.85 3.10
N ILE A 153 7.63 15.73 2.93
CA ILE A 153 8.43 14.94 3.86
C ILE A 153 8.45 15.55 5.26
N ASP A 154 8.42 16.87 5.36
CA ASP A 154 8.38 17.58 6.64
C ASP A 154 7.07 17.32 7.39
N GLU A 155 5.95 17.19 6.66
CA GLU A 155 4.65 16.84 7.25
C GLU A 155 4.57 15.37 7.69
N PHE A 156 5.39 14.49 7.10
CA PHE A 156 5.53 13.12 7.56
C PHE A 156 6.40 13.02 8.81
N ARG A 157 7.51 13.76 8.86
CA ARG A 157 8.45 13.78 10.00
C ARG A 157 7.86 14.43 11.24
N ASN A 158 6.96 15.41 11.07
CA ASN A 158 6.44 16.23 12.16
C ASN A 158 4.94 16.00 12.39
N ALA A 159 4.41 16.57 13.48
CA ALA A 159 2.99 16.50 13.85
C ALA A 159 2.34 17.89 13.84
N ASN A 160 2.51 18.63 12.74
CA ASN A 160 2.12 20.04 12.63
C ASN A 160 0.72 20.25 12.04
N MET A 161 0.06 19.19 11.56
CA MET A 161 -1.26 19.31 10.95
C MET A 161 -2.34 19.51 12.03
N PRO A 162 -3.49 20.14 11.70
CA PRO A 162 -4.62 20.23 12.62
C PRO A 162 -5.19 18.85 13.00
N ASN A 163 -5.11 17.89 12.08
CA ASN A 163 -5.45 16.49 12.29
C ASN A 163 -4.66 15.64 11.29
N ARG A 164 -4.61 14.32 11.50
CA ARG A 164 -3.90 13.38 10.63
C ARG A 164 -4.53 13.34 9.23
N VAL A 165 -3.70 13.39 8.20
CA VAL A 165 -4.14 13.37 6.79
C VAL A 165 -3.66 12.12 6.07
N HIS A 166 -4.57 11.47 5.36
CA HIS A 166 -4.34 10.28 4.54
C HIS A 166 -4.51 10.61 3.07
N LEU A 167 -3.41 10.60 2.32
CA LEU A 167 -3.45 10.78 0.87
C LEU A 167 -3.46 9.43 0.15
N THR A 168 -4.18 9.31 -0.96
CA THR A 168 -4.15 8.09 -1.79
C THR A 168 -3.90 8.44 -3.24
N THR A 169 -3.17 7.58 -3.96
CA THR A 169 -2.97 7.71 -5.40
C THR A 169 -3.36 6.41 -6.12
N SER A 170 -4.13 6.57 -7.18
CA SER A 170 -4.60 5.46 -8.01
C SER A 170 -4.26 5.72 -9.46
N CYS A 171 -3.53 4.78 -10.07
CA CYS A 171 -3.05 4.93 -11.43
C CYS A 171 -4.18 4.92 -12.48
N CYS A 172 -5.38 4.46 -12.12
CA CYS A 172 -6.59 4.55 -12.92
C CYS A 172 -7.85 4.52 -12.04
N GLN A 173 -9.02 4.77 -12.65
CA GLN A 173 -10.34 4.85 -12.01
C GLN A 173 -10.79 3.60 -11.25
N ILE A 174 -10.18 2.43 -11.48
CA ILE A 174 -10.45 1.22 -10.70
C ILE A 174 -10.14 1.44 -9.21
N ASN A 175 -9.28 2.42 -8.89
CA ASN A 175 -9.00 2.87 -7.54
C ASN A 175 -8.56 1.74 -6.58
N CYS A 176 -7.56 0.95 -7.00
CA CYS A 176 -6.99 -0.09 -6.13
C CYS A 176 -6.25 0.47 -4.89
N GLY A 177 -6.10 1.81 -4.76
CA GLY A 177 -5.39 2.49 -3.68
C GLY A 177 -6.24 2.79 -2.44
N GLY A 178 -7.57 2.61 -2.53
CA GLY A 178 -8.51 2.84 -1.43
C GLY A 178 -9.04 4.26 -1.36
N GLN A 179 -9.47 4.67 -0.16
CA GLN A 179 -10.00 6.01 0.13
C GLN A 179 -9.03 6.75 1.05
N GLY A 180 -9.04 8.08 0.96
CA GLY A 180 -8.28 8.98 1.84
C GLY A 180 -8.93 10.35 1.91
N ASP A 181 -8.41 11.20 2.79
CA ASP A 181 -8.84 12.58 2.94
C ASP A 181 -8.61 13.38 1.65
N ILE A 182 -7.52 13.05 0.94
CA ILE A 182 -7.23 13.56 -0.42
C ILE A 182 -6.94 12.34 -1.31
N ALA A 183 -7.71 12.19 -2.38
CA ALA A 183 -7.56 11.09 -3.34
C ALA A 183 -7.18 11.63 -4.72
N ILE A 184 -6.05 11.17 -5.24
CA ILE A 184 -5.60 11.45 -6.61
C ILE A 184 -5.92 10.22 -7.45
N ASN A 185 -7.02 10.30 -8.20
CA ASN A 185 -7.48 9.21 -9.04
C ASN A 185 -7.45 9.61 -10.51
N ILE A 186 -6.73 8.83 -11.32
CA ILE A 186 -6.47 9.19 -12.71
C ILE A 186 -7.53 8.65 -13.64
N GLN A 187 -8.09 9.54 -14.44
CA GLN A 187 -9.10 9.27 -15.44
C GLN A 187 -8.49 9.37 -16.84
N HIS A 188 -8.79 8.38 -17.68
CA HIS A 188 -8.53 8.49 -19.11
C HIS A 188 -9.49 9.51 -19.72
N THR A 189 -8.98 10.38 -20.58
CA THR A 189 -9.76 11.47 -21.19
C THR A 189 -10.16 11.20 -22.64
N LYS A 190 -10.00 9.95 -23.09
CA LYS A 190 -10.28 9.54 -24.47
C LYS A 190 -10.98 8.17 -24.49
N PRO A 191 -11.94 7.98 -25.41
CA PRO A 191 -12.56 6.67 -25.64
C PRO A 191 -11.55 5.57 -25.99
N PRO A 192 -11.88 4.28 -25.74
CA PRO A 192 -11.01 3.17 -26.07
C PRO A 192 -10.70 3.11 -27.57
N LYS A 193 -9.42 2.94 -27.91
CA LYS A 193 -9.01 2.62 -29.29
C LYS A 193 -9.15 1.12 -29.52
N ILE A 194 -10.05 0.73 -30.41
CA ILE A 194 -10.36 -0.69 -30.66
C ILE A 194 -9.37 -1.25 -31.68
N ASN A 195 -8.72 -2.37 -31.34
CA ASN A 195 -8.02 -3.20 -32.32
C ASN A 195 -8.99 -4.27 -32.86
N HIS A 196 -9.67 -3.94 -33.96
CA HIS A 196 -10.73 -4.78 -34.54
C HIS A 196 -10.27 -6.18 -34.96
N ASP A 197 -8.99 -6.38 -35.25
CA ASP A 197 -8.45 -7.69 -35.66
C ASP A 197 -8.43 -8.72 -34.51
N LEU A 198 -8.44 -8.25 -33.26
CA LEU A 198 -8.33 -9.10 -32.06
C LEU A 198 -9.68 -9.37 -31.38
N VAL A 199 -10.66 -8.48 -31.53
CA VAL A 199 -11.93 -8.52 -30.76
C VAL A 199 -12.64 -9.87 -30.91
N ALA A 200 -12.70 -10.42 -32.11
CA ALA A 200 -13.40 -11.68 -32.36
C ALA A 200 -12.75 -12.92 -31.72
N ASN A 201 -11.43 -12.86 -31.47
CA ASN A 201 -10.63 -14.00 -31.02
C ASN A 201 -10.34 -13.96 -29.52
N VAL A 202 -10.28 -12.76 -28.93
CA VAL A 202 -9.82 -12.56 -27.54
C VAL A 202 -10.97 -12.17 -26.61
N CYS A 203 -11.98 -11.44 -27.11
CA CYS A 203 -13.01 -10.86 -26.26
C CYS A 203 -14.30 -11.70 -26.26
N GLU A 204 -14.83 -11.98 -25.06
CA GLU A 204 -16.24 -12.33 -24.87
C GLU A 204 -17.07 -11.05 -25.01
N ARG A 205 -17.57 -10.78 -26.24
CA ARG A 205 -18.17 -9.49 -26.62
C ARG A 205 -19.39 -9.10 -25.78
N PRO A 206 -20.37 -9.99 -25.50
CA PRO A 206 -21.50 -9.68 -24.62
C PRO A 206 -21.08 -9.12 -23.25
N SER A 207 -20.07 -9.69 -22.60
CA SER A 207 -19.54 -9.23 -21.32
C SER A 207 -18.88 -7.87 -21.43
N VAL A 208 -18.17 -7.59 -22.53
CA VAL A 208 -17.59 -6.26 -22.77
C VAL A 208 -18.68 -5.21 -22.91
N VAL A 209 -19.77 -5.50 -23.64
CA VAL A 209 -20.93 -4.61 -23.76
C VAL A 209 -21.58 -4.37 -22.39
N ALA A 210 -21.81 -5.43 -21.63
CA ALA A 210 -22.47 -5.38 -20.32
C ALA A 210 -21.65 -4.64 -19.25
N ARG A 211 -20.32 -4.58 -19.38
CA ARG A 211 -19.43 -3.83 -18.48
C ARG A 211 -19.55 -2.32 -18.62
N CYS A 212 -20.12 -1.80 -19.72
CA CYS A 212 -20.21 -0.37 -19.94
C CYS A 212 -21.34 0.25 -19.09
N PRO A 213 -21.02 1.11 -18.10
CA PRO A 213 -22.03 1.66 -17.19
C PRO A 213 -23.01 2.64 -17.86
N VAL A 214 -22.65 3.14 -19.05
CA VAL A 214 -23.38 4.18 -19.79
C VAL A 214 -23.85 3.71 -21.17
N ALA A 215 -23.79 2.40 -21.42
CA ALA A 215 -24.22 1.77 -22.67
C ALA A 215 -23.63 2.45 -23.94
N ALA A 216 -22.37 2.86 -23.85
CA ALA A 216 -21.61 3.43 -24.98
C ALA A 216 -21.09 2.34 -25.94
N ILE A 217 -20.86 1.11 -25.45
CA ILE A 217 -20.33 0.00 -26.26
C ILE A 217 -21.48 -0.77 -26.92
N ARG A 218 -21.36 -1.08 -28.22
CA ARG A 218 -22.36 -1.85 -28.97
C ARG A 218 -21.71 -2.94 -29.85
N PRO A 219 -22.41 -4.05 -30.14
CA PRO A 219 -21.99 -5.00 -31.17
C PRO A 219 -21.91 -4.33 -32.54
N ALA A 220 -20.89 -4.67 -33.32
CA ALA A 220 -20.71 -4.16 -34.68
C ALA A 220 -20.15 -5.24 -35.61
N MET A 221 -20.21 -4.98 -36.92
CA MET A 221 -19.50 -5.76 -37.94
C MET A 221 -18.50 -4.83 -38.64
N VAL A 222 -17.20 -5.15 -38.55
CA VAL A 222 -16.12 -4.37 -39.16
C VAL A 222 -15.35 -5.29 -40.11
N ASN A 223 -15.22 -4.90 -41.38
CA ASN A 223 -14.58 -5.71 -42.43
C ASN A 223 -15.11 -7.15 -42.51
N GLY A 224 -16.42 -7.33 -42.33
CA GLY A 224 -17.08 -8.64 -42.37
C GLY A 224 -16.82 -9.54 -41.15
N LYS A 225 -16.12 -9.05 -40.12
CA LYS A 225 -15.87 -9.78 -38.87
C LYS A 225 -16.66 -9.17 -37.70
N PRO A 226 -17.16 -10.00 -36.75
CA PRO A 226 -17.87 -9.46 -35.60
C PRO A 226 -16.93 -8.74 -34.62
N SER A 227 -17.32 -7.54 -34.23
CA SER A 227 -16.53 -6.57 -33.48
C SER A 227 -17.42 -5.77 -32.51
N LEU A 228 -16.88 -4.71 -31.94
CA LEU A 228 -17.56 -3.69 -31.13
C LEU A 228 -17.35 -2.29 -31.72
N GLU A 229 -18.22 -1.36 -31.37
CA GLU A 229 -18.10 0.10 -31.57
C GLU A 229 -18.36 0.86 -30.26
N VAL A 230 -17.92 2.12 -30.17
CA VAL A 230 -18.12 2.99 -28.99
C VAL A 230 -18.78 4.30 -29.44
N ASP A 231 -19.93 4.64 -28.85
CA ASP A 231 -20.57 5.96 -28.97
C ASP A 231 -19.81 6.95 -28.08
N GLU A 232 -18.85 7.68 -28.65
CA GLU A 232 -17.97 8.58 -27.91
C GLU A 232 -18.72 9.65 -27.12
N ARG A 233 -19.90 10.08 -27.60
CA ARG A 233 -20.76 11.05 -26.92
C ARG A 233 -21.32 10.54 -25.59
N LYS A 234 -21.33 9.22 -25.40
CA LYS A 234 -21.79 8.55 -24.17
C LYS A 234 -20.65 8.09 -23.26
N CYS A 235 -19.42 7.94 -23.77
CA CYS A 235 -18.31 7.48 -22.93
C CYS A 235 -18.08 8.45 -21.77
N ILE A 236 -17.84 7.91 -20.58
CA ILE A 236 -17.48 8.68 -19.37
C ILE A 236 -15.98 8.62 -19.07
N CYS A 237 -15.22 8.61 -20.16
CA CYS A 237 -13.84 9.00 -20.20
C CYS A 237 -13.83 10.53 -20.37
#